data_AF-A0A2P4P3J0-F1
#
_entry.id   AF-A0A2P4P3J0-F1
#
_cell.length_a   1.000
_cell.length_b   1.000
_cell.length_c   1.000
_cell.angle_alpha   90.00
_cell.angle_beta   90.00
_cell.angle_gamma   90.00
#
_symmetry.space_group_name_H-M   'P 1'
#
loop_
_entity.id
_entity.type
_entity.pdbx_description
1 polymer ?
#
loop_
_entity_poly.entity_id
_entity_poly.type
_entity_poly.pdbx_seq_one_letter_code
_entity_poly.pdbx_strand_id
1 'polypeptide(L)'
;MTITLLCLLKGNKTANAFAVDIDSGKLVSHLKDAIKAKKSPVFDNIPADELKLWKVPISDDHVDPLSNLSLEDSEELLAIRKISKYFPDSLPEEHIHVLVSPPETTATSDEVLKLREEVASLQALLNKSEYEFDVIVSPRRTNGFKWIVNIEEATLEGLKNSIREMNLGLPALENDGAVLNFTYEVKRYSPRNDHDFRKMLRQFVSKNNFRLVVSIETPSKAFSDWTSPKMCQLYGLGESDDPSLSIRNIVSV
;
A
#
# COMPACT_ATOMS: atom_id res chain seq x y z
N MET A 1 37.25 42.25 15.09
CA MET A 1 38.19 41.12 14.96
C MET A 1 37.46 40.02 14.23
N THR A 2 38.06 39.45 13.19
CA THR A 2 37.40 38.41 12.38
C THR A 2 37.70 37.04 12.97
N ILE A 3 36.67 36.21 13.11
CA ILE A 3 36.77 34.80 13.47
C ILE A 3 36.22 33.95 12.33
N THR A 4 36.74 32.73 12.20
CA THR A 4 36.26 31.73 11.24
C THR A 4 35.48 30.67 12.00
N LEU A 5 34.20 30.51 11.68
CA LEU A 5 33.34 29.49 12.27
C LEU A 5 33.11 28.36 11.27
N LEU A 6 33.36 27.12 11.70
CA LEU A 6 32.98 25.93 10.94
C LEU A 6 31.53 25.59 11.22
N CYS A 7 30.70 25.67 10.18
CA CYS A 7 29.28 25.43 10.23
C CYS A 7 28.92 24.10 9.56
N LEU A 8 27.91 23.41 10.10
CA LEU A 8 27.36 22.18 9.53
C LEU A 8 25.84 22.24 9.50
N LEU A 9 25.22 21.71 8.44
CA LEU A 9 23.76 21.57 8.36
C LEU A 9 23.31 20.36 9.17
N LYS A 10 22.23 20.51 9.94
CA LYS A 10 21.61 19.40 10.67
C LYS A 10 21.21 18.30 9.68
N GLY A 11 21.70 17.08 9.91
CA GLY A 11 21.50 15.91 9.04
C GLY A 11 22.62 15.64 8.02
N ASN A 12 23.64 16.51 7.89
CA ASN A 12 24.73 16.35 6.92
C ASN A 12 26.02 15.80 7.54
N LYS A 13 26.83 15.07 6.75
CA LYS A 13 28.17 14.60 7.17
C LYS A 13 29.16 15.76 7.38
N THR A 14 30.15 15.57 8.28
CA THR A 14 31.22 16.55 8.56
C THR A 14 31.98 17.00 7.31
N ALA A 15 32.15 16.12 6.33
CA ALA A 15 32.71 16.46 5.02
C ALA A 15 31.98 17.60 4.28
N ASN A 16 30.72 17.88 4.63
CA ASN A 16 29.92 18.98 4.05
C ASN A 16 29.97 20.28 4.89
N ALA A 17 30.79 20.30 5.94
CA ALA A 17 31.02 21.49 6.74
C ALA A 17 31.61 22.62 5.89
N PHE A 18 31.36 23.85 6.32
CA PHE A 18 31.77 25.03 5.58
C PHE A 18 32.19 26.13 6.53
N ALA A 19 33.22 26.87 6.14
CA ALA A 19 33.73 28.01 6.91
C ALA A 19 32.95 29.29 6.59
N VAL A 20 32.65 30.05 7.64
CA VAL A 20 32.08 31.40 7.57
C VAL A 20 32.98 32.35 8.35
N ASP A 21 33.51 33.36 7.65
CA ASP A 21 34.31 34.42 8.25
C ASP A 21 33.40 35.58 8.67
N ILE A 22 33.49 35.98 9.94
CA ILE A 22 32.64 37.05 10.48
C ILE A 22 33.35 37.83 11.59
N ASP A 23 33.04 39.13 11.68
CA ASP A 23 33.54 39.93 12.80
C ASP A 23 32.86 39.52 14.11
N SER A 24 33.65 39.16 15.12
CA SER A 24 33.16 38.68 16.43
C SER A 24 32.37 39.72 17.23
N GLY A 25 32.55 41.02 16.91
CA GLY A 25 31.79 42.11 17.49
C GLY A 25 30.38 42.25 16.93
N LYS A 26 30.08 41.60 15.79
CA LYS A 26 28.74 41.58 15.18
C LYS A 26 27.78 40.68 15.94
N LEU A 27 26.49 40.90 15.68
CA LEU A 27 25.39 40.09 16.17
C LEU A 27 25.27 38.76 15.43
N VAL A 28 24.68 37.76 16.09
CA VAL A 28 24.37 36.46 15.49
C VAL A 28 23.40 36.60 14.30
N SER A 29 22.57 37.65 14.23
CA SER A 29 21.78 37.93 13.01
C SER A 29 22.64 38.04 11.75
N HIS A 30 23.77 38.73 11.83
CA HIS A 30 24.71 38.83 10.71
C HIS A 30 25.37 37.49 10.37
N LEU A 31 25.52 36.59 11.35
CA LEU A 31 25.98 35.22 11.10
C LEU A 31 24.95 34.43 10.30
N LYS A 32 23.66 34.56 10.62
CA LYS A 32 22.56 33.93 9.87
C LYS A 32 22.56 34.40 8.40
N ASP A 33 22.72 35.70 8.17
CA ASP A 33 22.81 36.27 6.81
C ASP A 33 24.01 35.72 6.04
N ALA A 34 25.18 35.67 6.69
CA ALA A 34 26.41 35.15 6.09
C ALA A 34 26.29 33.65 5.72
N ILE A 35 25.67 32.86 6.59
CA ILE A 35 25.38 31.44 6.34
C ILE A 35 24.43 31.29 5.14
N LYS A 36 23.34 32.07 5.11
CA LYS A 36 22.39 32.06 3.99
C LYS A 36 23.08 32.36 2.67
N ALA A 37 23.89 33.42 2.63
CA ALA A 37 24.63 33.80 1.43
C ALA A 37 25.63 32.72 1.00
N LYS A 38 26.35 32.09 1.95
CA LYS A 38 27.36 31.06 1.67
C LYS A 38 26.77 29.77 1.11
N LYS A 39 25.52 29.43 1.50
CA LYS A 39 24.82 28.21 1.08
C LYS A 39 23.75 28.44 0.02
N SER A 40 23.69 29.62 -0.60
CA SER A 40 22.83 29.83 -1.77
C SER A 40 23.15 28.81 -2.88
N PRO A 41 22.15 28.17 -3.52
CA PRO A 41 20.71 28.47 -3.45
C PRO A 41 19.92 27.72 -2.36
N VAL A 42 20.57 26.91 -1.51
CA VAL A 42 19.90 25.99 -0.55
C VAL A 42 18.95 26.74 0.39
N PHE A 43 19.30 27.97 0.77
CA PHE A 43 18.53 28.80 1.70
C PHE A 43 17.81 29.98 1.03
N ASP A 44 17.75 30.04 -0.30
CA ASP A 44 17.18 31.22 -0.98
C ASP A 44 15.72 31.47 -0.58
N ASN A 45 14.95 30.39 -0.46
CA ASN A 45 13.54 30.39 -0.08
C ASN A 45 13.28 30.48 1.43
N ILE A 46 14.33 30.49 2.26
CA ILE A 46 14.20 30.51 3.72
C ILE A 46 14.71 31.86 4.25
N PRO A 47 13.89 32.66 4.94
CA PRO A 47 14.35 33.88 5.61
C PRO A 47 15.50 33.58 6.57
N ALA A 48 16.53 34.44 6.61
CA ALA A 48 17.72 34.16 7.42
C ALA A 48 17.37 34.06 8.92
N ASP A 49 16.40 34.83 9.39
CA ASP A 49 15.92 34.84 10.77
C ASP A 49 15.26 33.52 11.21
N GLU A 50 14.68 32.76 10.28
CA GLU A 50 14.09 31.44 10.53
C GLU A 50 15.13 30.34 10.74
N LEU A 51 16.39 30.56 10.35
CA LEU A 51 17.48 29.62 10.60
C LEU A 51 17.77 29.55 12.10
N LYS A 52 17.68 28.37 12.70
CA LYS A 52 18.11 28.13 14.08
C LYS A 52 19.58 27.73 14.09
N LEU A 53 20.37 28.41 14.92
CA LEU A 53 21.80 28.17 15.03
C LEU A 53 22.11 27.66 16.45
N TRP A 54 22.89 26.59 16.54
CA TRP A 54 23.24 25.96 17.81
C TRP A 54 24.76 25.92 17.97
N LYS A 55 25.26 26.23 19.16
CA LYS A 55 26.67 26.02 19.50
C LYS A 55 26.89 24.55 19.83
N VAL A 56 27.82 23.92 19.13
CA VAL A 56 28.14 22.49 19.32
C VAL A 56 29.66 22.31 19.45
N PRO A 57 30.15 21.40 20.30
CA PRO A 57 31.56 21.02 20.36
C PRO A 57 31.78 19.66 19.68
N ILE A 58 31.82 19.61 18.35
CA ILE A 58 32.00 18.34 17.62
C ILE A 58 33.44 18.29 17.08
N SER A 59 34.24 17.34 17.57
CA SER A 59 35.55 17.01 16.99
C SER A 59 35.40 16.21 15.69
N ASP A 60 36.40 16.29 14.80
CA ASP A 60 36.50 15.49 13.57
C ASP A 60 36.68 13.98 13.84
N ASP A 61 37.01 13.59 15.08
CA ASP A 61 37.26 12.19 15.48
C ASP A 61 35.99 11.30 15.47
N HIS A 62 34.82 11.84 15.16
CA HIS A 62 33.55 11.11 15.20
C HIS A 62 33.02 10.78 13.80
N VAL A 63 33.03 9.48 13.48
CA VAL A 63 32.61 8.89 12.19
C VAL A 63 31.13 9.17 11.84
N ASP A 64 30.28 9.50 12.83
CA ASP A 64 28.91 9.97 12.62
C ASP A 64 28.46 10.84 13.83
N PRO A 65 28.64 12.16 13.79
CA PRO A 65 28.33 13.01 14.94
C PRO A 65 26.84 13.17 15.21
N LEU A 66 25.99 13.04 14.18
CA LEU A 66 24.62 13.55 14.20
C LEU A 66 23.55 12.55 14.64
N SER A 67 23.84 11.25 14.66
CA SER A 67 22.89 10.22 15.12
C SER A 67 22.71 10.22 16.64
N ASN A 68 23.65 10.81 17.40
CA ASN A 68 23.65 10.81 18.86
C ASN A 68 23.69 12.21 19.51
N LEU A 69 23.68 13.31 18.75
CA LEU A 69 23.66 14.66 19.31
C LEU A 69 22.27 15.00 19.86
N SER A 70 22.05 14.74 21.15
CA SER A 70 20.94 15.34 21.87
C SER A 70 21.17 16.85 21.91
N LEU A 71 20.31 17.60 21.21
CA LEU A 71 20.34 19.07 21.24
C LEU A 71 19.88 19.64 22.60
N GLU A 72 19.46 18.78 23.54
CA GLU A 72 18.97 19.17 24.87
C GLU A 72 20.02 19.92 25.70
N ASP A 73 21.30 19.62 25.52
CA ASP A 73 22.41 20.29 26.22
C ASP A 73 23.09 21.39 25.38
N SER A 74 22.63 21.64 24.15
CA SER A 74 23.25 22.59 23.23
C SER A 74 22.68 24.01 23.38
N GLU A 75 23.55 25.02 23.42
CA GLU A 75 23.13 26.42 23.58
C GLU A 75 22.68 27.01 22.23
N GLU A 76 21.43 27.47 22.14
CA GLU A 76 20.92 28.21 20.97
C GLU A 76 21.59 29.60 20.86
N LEU A 77 22.08 29.92 19.66
CA LEU A 77 22.66 31.22 19.34
C LEU A 77 21.55 32.23 19.05
N LEU A 78 21.29 33.10 20.00
CA LEU A 78 20.26 34.14 19.91
C LEU A 78 20.73 35.30 19.04
N ALA A 79 19.90 35.69 18.06
CA ALA A 79 20.19 36.73 17.07
C ALA A 79 20.63 38.08 17.68
N ILE A 80 20.14 38.42 18.89
CA ILE A 80 20.43 39.68 19.59
C ILE A 80 21.77 39.71 20.31
N ARG A 81 22.44 38.56 20.47
CA ARG A 81 23.71 38.47 21.19
C ARG A 81 24.87 38.64 20.20
N LYS A 82 25.97 39.19 20.70
CA LYS A 82 27.23 39.25 19.94
C LYS A 82 27.84 37.87 19.79
N ILE A 83 28.51 37.64 18.68
CA ILE A 83 29.18 36.37 18.38
C ILE A 83 30.29 36.09 19.41
N SER A 84 31.04 37.12 19.83
CA SER A 84 32.09 37.02 20.85
C SER A 84 31.60 36.54 22.23
N LYS A 85 30.30 36.59 22.52
CA LYS A 85 29.74 36.02 23.76
C LYS A 85 29.74 34.49 23.75
N TYR A 86 29.68 33.90 22.57
CA TYR A 86 29.58 32.45 22.39
C TYR A 86 30.92 31.82 22.02
N PHE A 87 31.71 32.54 21.23
CA PHE A 87 32.96 32.07 20.66
C PHE A 87 34.10 32.98 21.12
N PRO A 88 35.00 32.50 22.01
CA PRO A 88 36.18 33.27 22.42
C PRO A 88 37.16 33.41 21.25
N ASP A 89 38.15 34.29 21.39
CA ASP A 89 39.11 34.62 20.35
C ASP A 89 40.02 33.44 19.94
N SER A 90 40.13 32.42 20.80
CA SER A 90 40.84 31.17 20.51
C SER A 90 39.84 30.02 20.47
N LEU A 91 39.56 29.53 19.27
CA LEU A 91 38.71 28.38 19.02
C LEU A 91 39.57 27.14 18.74
N PRO A 92 39.15 25.95 19.20
CA PRO A 92 39.81 24.71 18.81
C PRO A 92 39.81 24.55 17.30
N GLU A 93 40.96 24.25 16.72
CA GLU A 93 41.07 23.92 15.30
C GLU A 93 40.33 22.59 15.02
N GLU A 94 39.84 22.41 13.79
CA GLU A 94 39.22 21.16 13.31
C GLU A 94 37.90 20.73 14.01
N HIS A 95 37.22 21.64 14.72
CA HIS A 95 35.93 21.37 15.34
C HIS A 95 34.77 22.04 14.59
N ILE A 96 33.60 21.39 14.50
CA ILE A 96 32.36 22.08 14.10
C ILE A 96 31.92 22.95 15.26
N HIS A 97 31.72 24.24 14.98
CA HIS A 97 31.38 25.26 15.95
C HIS A 97 29.88 25.56 15.99
N VAL A 98 29.24 25.49 14.83
CA VAL A 98 27.84 25.90 14.64
C VAL A 98 27.07 24.83 13.89
N LEU A 99 25.98 24.34 14.48
CA LEU A 99 24.98 23.55 13.77
C LEU A 99 23.86 24.46 13.28
N VAL A 100 23.57 24.39 11.98
CA VAL A 100 22.53 25.15 11.31
C VAL A 100 21.33 24.24 11.08
N SER A 101 20.21 24.56 11.71
CA SER A 101 18.93 23.88 11.51
C SER A 101 18.00 24.80 10.73
N PRO A 102 17.59 24.44 9.50
CA PRO A 102 16.48 25.13 8.85
C PRO A 102 15.19 24.97 9.68
N PRO A 103 14.17 25.83 9.47
CA PRO A 103 12.85 25.60 10.01
C PRO A 103 12.38 24.21 9.55
N GLU A 104 11.77 23.45 10.46
CA GLU A 104 11.06 22.24 10.06
C GLU A 104 10.05 22.67 9.01
N THR A 105 10.30 22.29 7.77
CA THR A 105 9.41 22.63 6.68
C THR A 105 8.10 21.92 7.01
N THR A 106 7.13 22.64 7.57
CA THR A 106 5.74 22.21 7.52
C THR A 106 5.47 22.12 6.05
N ALA A 107 5.54 20.90 5.51
CA ALA A 107 5.43 20.63 4.10
C ALA A 107 3.98 20.87 3.66
N THR A 108 3.60 22.14 3.61
CA THR A 108 2.53 22.72 2.79
C THR A 108 3.09 22.96 1.40
N SER A 109 3.83 21.98 0.86
CA SER A 109 3.95 21.87 -0.59
C SER A 109 2.71 21.12 -1.03
N ASP A 110 1.98 21.66 -2.00
CA ASP A 110 0.82 21.01 -2.61
C ASP A 110 1.15 19.58 -3.07
N GLU A 111 2.40 19.33 -3.44
CA GLU A 111 2.90 17.98 -3.78
C GLU A 111 2.84 17.02 -2.59
N VAL A 112 3.19 17.47 -1.37
CA VAL A 112 3.15 16.60 -0.18
C VAL A 112 1.72 16.34 0.27
N LEU A 113 0.82 17.32 0.14
CA LEU A 113 -0.61 17.09 0.36
C LEU A 113 -1.17 16.09 -0.65
N LYS A 114 -0.85 16.27 -1.93
CA LYS A 114 -1.27 15.36 -3.00
C LYS A 114 -0.74 13.95 -2.79
N LEU A 115 0.52 13.80 -2.40
CA LEU A 115 1.11 12.49 -2.06
C LEU A 115 0.44 11.87 -0.84
N ARG A 116 0.07 12.65 0.18
CA ARG A 116 -0.68 12.15 1.34
C ARG A 116 -2.08 11.67 0.97
N GLU A 117 -2.79 12.42 0.14
CA GLU A 117 -4.11 12.02 -0.39
C GLU A 117 -4.00 10.75 -1.23
N GLU A 118 -2.98 10.65 -2.08
CA GLU A 118 -2.72 9.46 -2.89
C GLU A 118 -2.41 8.23 -2.01
N VAL A 119 -1.56 8.38 -0.99
CA VAL A 119 -1.28 7.31 -0.02
C VAL A 119 -2.55 6.90 0.72
N ALA A 120 -3.38 7.84 1.16
CA ALA A 120 -4.64 7.54 1.82
C ALA A 120 -5.62 6.79 0.91
N SER A 121 -5.70 7.17 -0.37
CA SER A 121 -6.52 6.49 -1.38
C SER A 121 -6.02 5.06 -1.62
N LEU A 122 -4.71 4.86 -1.77
CA LEU A 122 -4.11 3.53 -1.92
C LEU A 122 -4.31 2.65 -0.68
N GLN A 123 -4.20 3.23 0.52
CA GLN A 123 -4.51 2.53 1.77
C GLN A 123 -5.98 2.12 1.85
N ALA A 124 -6.92 2.98 1.44
CA ALA A 124 -8.34 2.66 1.39
C ALA A 124 -8.64 1.53 0.38
N LEU A 125 -7.97 1.53 -0.78
CA LEU A 125 -8.08 0.45 -1.77
C LEU A 125 -7.52 -0.87 -1.24
N LEU A 126 -6.39 -0.85 -0.53
CA LEU A 126 -5.81 -2.05 0.06
C LEU A 126 -6.66 -2.60 1.21
N ASN A 127 -7.30 -1.71 1.96
CA ASN A 127 -8.23 -2.06 3.04
C ASN A 127 -9.62 -2.45 2.54
N LYS A 128 -9.87 -2.42 1.22
CA LYS A 128 -11.09 -2.97 0.65
C LYS A 128 -11.07 -4.49 0.80
N SER A 129 -11.72 -4.95 1.86
CA SER A 129 -11.85 -6.37 2.19
C SER A 129 -12.92 -7.04 1.35
N GLU A 130 -14.02 -6.35 1.03
CA GLU A 130 -15.17 -6.92 0.33
C GLU A 130 -15.18 -6.62 -1.17
N TYR A 131 -15.46 -7.65 -1.95
CA TYR A 131 -15.55 -7.61 -3.41
C TYR A 131 -16.88 -8.20 -3.86
N GLU A 132 -17.53 -7.50 -4.78
CA GLU A 132 -18.77 -7.94 -5.40
C GLU A 132 -18.44 -8.65 -6.72
N PHE A 133 -18.82 -9.93 -6.83
CA PHE A 133 -18.67 -10.73 -8.03
C PHE A 133 -20.02 -11.05 -8.65
N ASP A 134 -20.12 -10.93 -9.98
CA ASP A 134 -21.24 -11.44 -10.76
C ASP A 134 -21.03 -12.94 -11.02
N VAL A 135 -21.72 -13.77 -10.25
CA VAL A 135 -21.63 -15.23 -10.32
C VAL A 135 -22.64 -15.77 -11.33
N ILE A 136 -22.13 -16.44 -12.37
CA ILE A 136 -22.93 -17.05 -13.42
C ILE A 136 -22.70 -18.56 -13.37
N VAL A 137 -23.75 -19.33 -13.11
CA VAL A 137 -23.67 -20.80 -13.09
C VAL A 137 -23.99 -21.33 -14.50
N SER A 138 -23.15 -22.20 -15.03
CA SER A 138 -23.28 -22.83 -16.35
C SER A 138 -23.53 -24.34 -16.21
N PRO A 139 -24.31 -24.99 -17.11
CA PRO A 139 -24.92 -24.45 -18.34
C PRO A 139 -26.33 -23.86 -18.17
N ARG A 140 -26.93 -23.97 -16.98
CA ARG A 140 -28.29 -23.47 -16.72
C ARG A 140 -28.32 -21.95 -16.85
N ARG A 141 -29.15 -21.44 -17.77
CA ARG A 141 -29.36 -20.00 -17.99
C ARG A 141 -30.15 -19.39 -16.83
N THR A 142 -29.48 -19.06 -15.73
CA THR A 142 -30.01 -18.12 -14.75
C THR A 142 -29.29 -16.78 -14.90
N ASN A 143 -30.04 -15.69 -14.73
CA ASN A 143 -29.46 -14.38 -14.54
C ASN A 143 -28.48 -14.50 -13.38
N GLY A 144 -27.20 -14.17 -13.60
CA GLY A 144 -26.19 -14.26 -12.56
C GLY A 144 -26.59 -13.49 -11.30
N PHE A 145 -26.03 -13.86 -10.16
CA PHE A 145 -26.29 -13.17 -8.90
C PHE A 145 -25.04 -12.46 -8.40
N LYS A 146 -25.25 -11.40 -7.62
CA LYS A 146 -24.18 -10.65 -6.97
C LYS A 146 -23.76 -11.37 -5.70
N TRP A 147 -22.49 -11.76 -5.65
CA TRP A 147 -21.87 -12.40 -4.50
C TRP A 147 -20.84 -11.45 -3.90
N ILE A 148 -21.14 -10.91 -2.72
CA ILE A 148 -20.23 -10.04 -1.98
C ILE A 148 -19.44 -10.92 -1.02
N VAL A 149 -18.11 -10.87 -1.12
CA VAL A 149 -17.24 -11.70 -0.28
C VAL A 149 -15.98 -10.95 0.11
N ASN A 150 -15.54 -11.18 1.35
CA ASN A 150 -14.17 -10.87 1.74
C ASN A 150 -13.21 -11.95 1.20
N ILE A 151 -12.27 -11.59 0.33
CA ILE A 151 -11.37 -12.57 -0.30
C ILE A 151 -10.50 -13.29 0.74
N GLU A 152 -10.16 -12.67 1.87
CA GLU A 152 -9.38 -13.34 2.92
C GLU A 152 -10.16 -14.45 3.62
N GLU A 153 -11.49 -14.33 3.65
CA GLU A 153 -12.41 -15.24 4.35
C GLU A 153 -13.19 -16.14 3.37
N ALA A 154 -13.03 -15.92 2.06
CA ALA A 154 -13.73 -16.66 1.03
C ALA A 154 -13.41 -18.16 1.10
N THR A 155 -14.45 -18.99 1.08
CA THR A 155 -14.34 -20.45 1.06
C THR A 155 -15.15 -21.03 -0.10
N LEU A 156 -14.71 -22.19 -0.58
CA LEU A 156 -15.46 -22.94 -1.61
C LEU A 156 -16.85 -23.33 -1.10
N GLU A 157 -16.95 -23.72 0.17
CA GLU A 157 -18.23 -24.08 0.79
C GLU A 157 -19.16 -22.88 0.93
N GLY A 158 -18.63 -21.70 1.28
CA GLY A 158 -19.40 -20.46 1.32
C GLY A 158 -20.01 -20.13 -0.04
N LEU A 159 -19.24 -20.23 -1.13
CA LEU A 159 -19.76 -20.02 -2.48
C LEU A 159 -20.80 -21.08 -2.87
N LYS A 160 -20.55 -22.36 -2.54
CA LYS A 160 -21.54 -23.43 -2.77
C LYS A 160 -22.87 -23.11 -2.09
N ASN A 161 -22.83 -22.67 -0.83
CA ASN A 161 -24.03 -22.29 -0.08
C ASN A 161 -24.76 -21.11 -0.72
N SER A 162 -24.05 -20.05 -1.12
CA SER A 162 -24.66 -18.93 -1.85
C SER A 162 -25.32 -19.37 -3.16
N ILE A 163 -24.70 -20.31 -3.89
CA ILE A 163 -25.29 -20.89 -5.11
C ILE A 163 -26.56 -21.69 -4.79
N ARG A 164 -26.57 -22.47 -3.70
CA ARG A 164 -27.75 -23.25 -3.26
C ARG A 164 -28.94 -22.34 -2.92
N GLU A 165 -28.69 -21.26 -2.20
CA GLU A 165 -29.72 -20.29 -1.79
C GLU A 165 -30.32 -19.55 -3.00
N MET A 166 -29.48 -19.14 -3.95
CA MET A 166 -29.93 -18.32 -5.09
C MET A 166 -30.53 -19.14 -6.25
N ASN A 167 -30.13 -20.40 -6.45
CA ASN A 167 -30.57 -21.22 -7.60
C ASN A 167 -31.51 -22.38 -7.22
N LEU A 168 -32.51 -22.12 -6.36
CA LEU A 168 -33.68 -23.00 -6.11
C LEU A 168 -33.34 -24.50 -6.10
N GLY A 169 -32.62 -24.96 -5.06
CA GLY A 169 -32.52 -26.38 -4.71
C GLY A 169 -31.89 -27.27 -5.77
N LEU A 170 -30.58 -27.11 -6.04
CA LEU A 170 -29.80 -28.09 -6.80
C LEU A 170 -29.51 -29.33 -5.91
N PRO A 171 -30.16 -30.49 -6.11
CA PRO A 171 -29.88 -31.70 -5.33
C PRO A 171 -28.46 -32.25 -5.61
N ALA A 172 -27.83 -31.80 -6.70
CA ALA A 172 -26.46 -32.12 -7.07
C ALA A 172 -25.42 -31.66 -6.02
N LEU A 173 -25.70 -30.57 -5.32
CA LEU A 173 -24.85 -30.03 -4.25
C LEU A 173 -25.07 -30.72 -2.90
N GLU A 174 -26.16 -31.48 -2.72
CA GLU A 174 -26.41 -32.26 -1.49
C GLU A 174 -25.46 -33.46 -1.35
N ASN A 175 -24.86 -33.90 -2.45
CA ASN A 175 -23.87 -34.97 -2.42
C ASN A 175 -22.47 -34.35 -2.30
N ASP A 176 -21.69 -34.77 -1.31
CA ASP A 176 -20.33 -34.30 -0.98
C ASP A 176 -19.28 -34.34 -2.12
N GLY A 177 -19.70 -34.75 -3.32
CA GLY A 177 -18.84 -34.83 -4.50
C GLY A 177 -18.98 -33.68 -5.50
N ALA A 178 -19.84 -32.68 -5.29
CA ALA A 178 -19.97 -31.58 -6.24
C ALA A 178 -18.67 -30.75 -6.33
N VAL A 179 -18.07 -30.76 -7.51
CA VAL A 179 -16.81 -30.08 -7.82
C VAL A 179 -17.12 -28.80 -8.59
N LEU A 180 -16.65 -27.66 -8.07
CA LEU A 180 -16.75 -26.39 -8.77
C LEU A 180 -15.52 -26.21 -9.68
N ASN A 181 -15.79 -25.90 -10.95
CA ASN A 181 -14.79 -25.42 -11.89
C ASN A 181 -15.17 -24.01 -12.34
N PHE A 182 -14.16 -23.20 -12.63
CA PHE A 182 -14.32 -21.80 -12.98
C PHE A 182 -13.69 -21.55 -14.33
N THR A 183 -14.33 -20.72 -15.15
CA THR A 183 -13.79 -20.35 -16.45
C THR A 183 -13.57 -18.85 -16.51
N TYR A 184 -12.36 -18.46 -16.93
CA TYR A 184 -12.01 -17.08 -17.22
C TYR A 184 -11.41 -17.01 -18.62
N GLU A 185 -12.08 -16.27 -19.50
CA GLU A 185 -11.79 -16.21 -20.94
C GLU A 185 -11.71 -17.62 -21.57
N VAL A 186 -10.50 -18.17 -21.66
CA VAL A 186 -10.19 -19.48 -22.24
C VAL A 186 -9.59 -20.45 -21.19
N LYS A 187 -9.22 -19.95 -20.00
CA LYS A 187 -8.55 -20.74 -18.97
C LYS A 187 -9.56 -21.29 -17.97
N ARG A 188 -9.42 -22.59 -17.68
CA ARG A 188 -10.15 -23.27 -16.62
C ARG A 188 -9.35 -23.28 -15.33
N TYR A 189 -10.02 -22.97 -14.24
CA TYR A 189 -9.50 -23.00 -12.89
C TYR A 189 -10.31 -24.01 -12.09
N SER A 190 -9.61 -24.83 -11.31
CA SER A 190 -10.22 -25.93 -10.56
C SER A 190 -9.66 -25.96 -9.13
N PRO A 191 -9.83 -24.88 -8.34
CA PRO A 191 -9.35 -24.86 -6.97
C PRO A 191 -10.04 -25.98 -6.18
N ARG A 192 -9.24 -26.73 -5.42
CA ARG A 192 -9.71 -27.85 -4.59
C ARG A 192 -9.64 -27.57 -3.09
N ASN A 193 -9.07 -26.43 -2.71
CA ASN A 193 -8.98 -25.94 -1.35
C ASN A 193 -9.21 -24.42 -1.34
N ASP A 194 -9.46 -23.87 -0.15
CA ASP A 194 -9.75 -22.45 0.01
C ASP A 194 -8.55 -21.56 -0.34
N HIS A 195 -7.32 -22.01 -0.11
CA HIS A 195 -6.14 -21.22 -0.44
C HIS A 195 -6.04 -20.93 -1.95
N ASP A 196 -6.17 -21.97 -2.78
CA ASP A 196 -6.15 -21.85 -4.23
C ASP A 196 -7.35 -21.06 -4.75
N PHE A 197 -8.51 -21.21 -4.10
CA PHE A 197 -9.70 -20.44 -4.41
C PHE A 197 -9.49 -18.94 -4.16
N ARG A 198 -8.98 -18.55 -2.98
CA ARG A 198 -8.66 -17.15 -2.67
C ARG A 198 -7.59 -16.60 -3.60
N LYS A 199 -6.56 -17.38 -3.92
CA LYS A 199 -5.52 -17.00 -4.90
C LYS A 199 -6.12 -16.71 -6.27
N MET A 200 -7.06 -17.54 -6.73
CA MET A 200 -7.81 -17.31 -7.97
C MET A 200 -8.63 -16.01 -7.91
N LEU A 201 -9.38 -15.77 -6.82
CA LEU A 201 -10.15 -14.53 -6.65
C LEU A 201 -9.26 -13.28 -6.67
N ARG A 202 -8.11 -13.31 -5.99
CA ARG A 202 -7.12 -12.21 -6.07
C ARG A 202 -6.64 -11.94 -7.49
N GLN A 203 -6.41 -12.99 -8.28
CA GLN A 203 -6.02 -12.84 -9.68
C GLN A 203 -7.13 -12.22 -10.54
N PHE A 204 -8.40 -12.40 -10.18
CA PHE A 204 -9.52 -11.81 -10.90
C PHE A 204 -9.65 -10.33 -10.56
N VAL A 205 -9.54 -9.99 -9.26
CA VAL A 205 -9.51 -8.59 -8.79
C VAL A 205 -8.35 -7.82 -9.40
N SER A 206 -7.13 -8.36 -9.43
CA SER A 206 -5.97 -7.66 -9.98
C SER A 206 -6.09 -7.38 -11.49
N LYS A 207 -6.98 -8.08 -12.19
CA LYS A 207 -7.31 -7.86 -13.60
C LYS A 207 -8.58 -7.03 -13.79
N ASN A 208 -9.13 -6.46 -12.72
CA ASN A 208 -10.39 -5.71 -12.71
C ASN A 208 -11.56 -6.52 -13.32
N ASN A 209 -11.58 -7.84 -13.09
CA ASN A 209 -12.65 -8.71 -13.55
C ASN A 209 -13.45 -9.26 -12.36
N PHE A 210 -14.73 -8.92 -12.32
CA PHE A 210 -15.64 -9.35 -11.27
C PHE A 210 -16.66 -10.39 -11.76
N ARG A 211 -16.52 -10.90 -12.99
CA ARG A 211 -17.41 -11.93 -13.54
C ARG A 211 -16.87 -13.34 -13.28
N LEU A 212 -17.60 -14.13 -12.48
CA LEU A 212 -17.24 -15.48 -12.07
C LEU A 212 -18.16 -16.52 -12.73
N VAL A 213 -17.67 -17.18 -13.78
CA VAL A 213 -18.42 -18.25 -14.45
C VAL A 213 -18.08 -19.59 -13.79
N VAL A 214 -19.08 -20.21 -13.17
CA VAL A 214 -18.96 -21.47 -12.43
C VAL A 214 -19.61 -22.60 -13.23
N SER A 215 -18.93 -23.73 -13.33
CA SER A 215 -19.45 -24.99 -13.87
C SER A 215 -19.44 -26.01 -12.75
N ILE A 216 -20.57 -26.68 -12.55
CA ILE A 216 -20.72 -27.70 -11.50
C ILE A 216 -20.52 -29.06 -12.15
N GLU A 217 -19.46 -29.77 -11.76
CA GLU A 217 -19.24 -31.17 -12.11
C GLU A 217 -19.66 -32.04 -10.92
N THR A 218 -20.65 -32.90 -11.12
CA THR A 218 -20.93 -33.97 -10.16
C THR A 218 -20.01 -35.16 -10.45
N PRO A 219 -19.59 -35.95 -9.44
CA PRO A 219 -18.84 -37.16 -9.71
C PRO A 219 -19.73 -38.06 -10.55
N SER A 220 -19.17 -38.50 -11.67
CA SER A 220 -19.81 -39.36 -12.65
C SER A 220 -20.19 -40.69 -12.01
N LYS A 221 -21.42 -40.79 -11.49
CA LYS A 221 -22.12 -42.07 -11.54
C LYS A 221 -22.20 -42.49 -13.00
N ALA A 222 -22.01 -43.78 -13.29
CA ALA A 222 -22.09 -44.26 -14.67
C ALA A 222 -23.46 -43.86 -15.25
N PHE A 223 -23.55 -43.56 -16.56
CA PHE A 223 -24.82 -43.15 -17.17
C PHE A 223 -25.95 -44.16 -16.90
N SER A 224 -25.60 -45.44 -16.78
CA SER A 224 -26.48 -46.55 -16.37
C SER A 224 -27.14 -46.39 -15.00
N ASP A 225 -26.55 -45.61 -14.11
CA ASP A 225 -27.00 -45.43 -12.72
C ASP A 225 -27.94 -44.22 -12.58
N TRP A 226 -28.12 -43.45 -13.66
CA TRP A 226 -29.01 -42.29 -13.71
C TRP A 226 -30.39 -42.71 -14.20
N THR A 227 -31.43 -42.39 -13.42
CA THR A 227 -32.81 -42.47 -13.90
C THR A 227 -33.18 -41.17 -14.61
N SER A 228 -34.03 -41.26 -15.65
CA SER A 228 -34.49 -40.08 -16.42
C SER A 228 -34.99 -38.93 -15.54
N PRO A 229 -35.80 -39.15 -14.48
CA PRO A 229 -36.23 -38.06 -13.59
C PRO A 229 -35.09 -37.40 -12.83
N LYS A 230 -34.07 -38.17 -12.40
CA LYS A 230 -32.88 -37.63 -11.71
C LYS A 230 -31.99 -36.82 -12.65
N MET A 231 -31.89 -37.24 -13.92
CA MET A 231 -31.16 -36.52 -14.95
C MET A 231 -31.88 -35.20 -15.32
N CYS A 232 -33.20 -35.25 -15.51
CA CYS A 232 -34.03 -34.08 -15.72
C CYS A 232 -33.97 -33.10 -14.54
N GLN A 233 -34.02 -33.58 -13.29
CA GLN A 233 -33.82 -32.77 -12.08
C GLN A 233 -32.41 -32.15 -12.00
N LEU A 234 -31.36 -32.92 -12.33
CA LEU A 234 -29.98 -32.43 -12.36
C LEU A 234 -29.82 -31.28 -13.35
N TYR A 235 -30.33 -31.43 -14.57
CA TYR A 235 -30.19 -30.43 -15.63
C TYR A 235 -31.28 -29.36 -15.63
N GLY A 236 -32.37 -29.55 -14.89
CA GLY A 236 -33.48 -28.59 -14.80
C GLY A 236 -34.40 -28.63 -15.99
N LEU A 237 -34.43 -29.78 -16.66
CA LEU A 237 -35.40 -30.08 -17.68
C LEU A 237 -36.69 -30.40 -16.91
N GLY A 238 -37.63 -29.46 -16.85
CA GLY A 238 -38.95 -29.74 -16.31
C GLY A 238 -39.60 -30.88 -17.11
N GLU A 239 -40.46 -31.67 -16.47
CA GLU A 239 -41.35 -32.59 -17.19
C GLU A 239 -42.20 -31.74 -18.15
N SER A 240 -41.81 -31.68 -19.42
CA SER A 240 -42.69 -31.09 -20.42
C SER A 240 -43.71 -32.16 -20.78
N ASP A 241 -44.99 -31.83 -20.68
CA ASP A 241 -46.11 -32.62 -21.21
C ASP A 241 -46.13 -32.70 -22.76
N ASP A 242 -45.02 -32.36 -23.43
CA ASP A 242 -44.90 -32.41 -24.89
C ASP A 242 -44.48 -33.83 -25.33
N PRO A 243 -45.39 -34.61 -25.97
CA PRO A 243 -45.10 -35.97 -26.40
C PRO A 243 -43.99 -36.04 -27.48
N SER A 244 -43.58 -34.91 -28.06
CA SER A 244 -42.48 -34.84 -29.03
C SER A 244 -41.08 -34.87 -28.38
N LEU A 245 -40.97 -34.59 -27.07
CA LEU A 245 -39.73 -34.67 -26.28
C LEU A 245 -39.50 -36.07 -25.67
N SER A 246 -39.96 -37.12 -26.34
CA SER A 246 -39.61 -38.49 -25.97
C SER A 246 -38.13 -38.74 -26.28
N ILE A 247 -37.31 -38.83 -25.23
CA ILE A 247 -35.92 -39.33 -25.31
C ILE A 247 -36.01 -40.76 -25.85
N ARG A 248 -35.72 -40.94 -27.15
CA ARG A 248 -35.57 -42.28 -27.72
C ARG A 248 -34.34 -42.91 -27.09
N ASN A 249 -34.54 -43.96 -26.29
CA ASN A 249 -33.46 -44.86 -25.91
C ASN A 249 -32.85 -45.43 -27.19
N ILE A 250 -31.67 -44.93 -27.58
CA ILE A 250 -30.85 -45.59 -28.59
C ILE A 250 -30.25 -46.81 -27.90
N VAL A 251 -30.97 -47.93 -27.97
CA VAL A 251 -30.40 -49.23 -27.67
C VAL A 251 -29.37 -49.50 -28.77
N SER A 252 -28.11 -49.51 -28.38
CA SER A 252 -27.02 -49.98 -29.24
C SER A 252 -27.14 -51.51 -29.31
N VAL A 253 -27.17 -52.05 -30.54
CA VAL A 253 -27.19 -53.50 -30.84
C VAL A 253 -25.91 -54.16 -30.38
#